data_AF-A0A660RAS8-F1
#
_entry.id   AF-A0A660RAS8-F1
#
_cell.length_a   1.000
_cell.length_b   1.000
_cell.length_c   1.000
_cell.angle_alpha   90.00
_cell.angle_beta   90.00
_cell.angle_gamma   90.00
#
_symmetry.space_group_name_H-M   'P 1'
#
loop_
_entity.id
_entity.type
_entity.pdbx_description
1 polymer ?
#
loop_
_entity_poly.entity_id
_entity_poly.type
_entity_poly.pdbx_seq_one_letter_code
_entity_poly.pdbx_strand_id
1 'polypeptide(L)'
;NKVFKPSEILGGAFLNILSLLYKISIHDLLELDLPLILDNPFVNLDDRMIGIMMDFLKEISERRQVIFLTSDTRVIQNETYFELS
;
A
#
# COMPACT_ATOMS: atom_id res chain seq x y z
N ASN A 1 -29.70 17.82 4.01
CA ASN A 1 -28.55 17.26 3.28
C ASN A 1 -27.76 16.34 4.18
N LYS A 2 -27.82 15.02 3.93
CA LYS A 2 -26.94 14.07 4.63
C LYS A 2 -25.51 14.28 4.11
N VAL A 3 -24.58 14.59 5.00
CA VAL A 3 -23.15 14.57 4.69
C VAL A 3 -22.69 13.14 4.90
N PHE A 4 -22.39 12.45 3.81
CA PHE A 4 -21.84 11.11 3.86
C PHE A 4 -20.34 11.19 4.13
N LYS A 5 -19.84 10.34 5.02
CA LYS A 5 -18.41 10.17 5.22
C LYS A 5 -17.81 9.52 3.97
N PRO A 6 -16.55 9.83 3.61
CA PRO A 6 -15.88 9.19 2.48
C PRO A 6 -15.93 7.66 2.54
N SER A 7 -15.87 7.07 3.73
CA SER A 7 -16.01 5.61 3.96
C SER A 7 -17.39 5.03 3.68
N GLU A 8 -18.41 5.86 3.50
CA GLU A 8 -19.77 5.45 3.18
C GLU A 8 -20.05 5.48 1.67
N ILE A 9 -19.15 6.09 0.88
CA ILE A 9 -19.30 6.24 -0.58
C ILE A 9 -18.16 5.53 -1.34
N LEU A 10 -16.97 5.52 -0.76
CA LEU A 10 -15.77 4.98 -1.40
C LEU A 10 -15.58 3.52 -0.98
N GLY A 11 -15.26 2.66 -1.94
CA GLY A 11 -14.89 1.27 -1.68
C GLY A 11 -13.64 1.20 -0.79
N GLY A 12 -13.55 0.18 0.07
CA GLY A 12 -12.45 0.03 1.03
C GLY A 12 -11.06 0.05 0.38
N ALA A 13 -10.92 -0.53 -0.81
CA ALA A 13 -9.71 -0.47 -1.63
C ALA A 13 -9.25 0.97 -1.91
N PHE A 14 -10.17 1.85 -2.30
CA PHE A 14 -9.84 3.23 -2.62
C PHE A 14 -9.38 4.01 -1.39
N LEU A 15 -10.03 3.81 -0.25
CA LEU A 15 -9.60 4.44 1.00
C LEU A 15 -8.20 4.00 1.43
N ASN A 16 -7.86 2.73 1.25
CA ASN A 16 -6.54 2.20 1.56
C ASN A 16 -5.46 2.83 0.67
N ILE A 17 -5.72 2.91 -0.65
CA ILE A 17 -4.82 3.58 -1.60
C ILE A 17 -4.65 5.05 -1.22
N LEU A 18 -5.74 5.76 -0.94
CA LEU A 18 -5.68 7.16 -0.56
C LEU A 18 -4.86 7.37 0.73
N SER A 19 -5.08 6.52 1.73
CA SER A 19 -4.30 6.55 2.98
C SER A 19 -2.80 6.33 2.74
N LEU A 20 -2.45 5.38 1.87
CA LEU A 20 -1.07 5.12 1.47
C LEU A 20 -0.44 6.36 0.81
N LEU A 21 -1.12 6.96 -0.16
CA LEU A 21 -0.64 8.15 -0.85
C LEU A 21 -0.38 9.30 0.12
N TYR A 22 -1.30 9.55 1.06
CA TYR A 22 -1.11 10.57 2.09
C TYR A 22 0.12 10.31 2.96
N LYS A 23 0.35 9.06 3.40
CA LYS A 23 1.52 8.70 4.21
C LYS A 23 2.83 8.96 3.45
N ILE A 24 2.88 8.57 2.18
CA ILE A 24 4.05 8.79 1.32
C ILE A 24 4.30 10.29 1.14
N SER A 25 3.27 11.06 0.79
CA SER A 25 3.41 12.51 0.59
C SER A 25 3.89 13.25 1.84
N ILE A 26 3.42 12.85 3.03
CA ILE A 26 3.91 13.45 4.29
C ILE A 26 5.37 13.09 4.54
N HIS A 27 5.78 11.84 4.29
CA HIS A 27 7.19 11.47 4.38
C HIS A 27 8.07 12.26 3.42
N ASP A 28 7.63 12.42 2.17
CA ASP A 28 8.37 13.19 1.15
C ASP A 28 8.50 14.65 1.56
N LEU A 29 7.40 15.26 2.04
CA LEU A 29 7.38 16.65 2.49
C LEU A 29 8.31 16.90 3.67
N LEU A 30 8.45 15.92 4.57
CA LEU A 30 9.30 16.02 5.76
C LEU A 30 10.73 15.52 5.52
N GLU A 31 11.07 15.11 4.30
CA GLU A 31 12.38 14.54 3.92
C GLU A 31 12.84 13.41 4.87
N LEU A 32 11.90 12.59 5.34
CA LEU A 32 12.19 11.51 6.29
C LEU A 32 12.79 10.31 5.57
N ASP A 33 14.07 10.02 5.84
CA ASP A 33 14.75 8.79 5.42
C ASP A 33 14.38 7.61 6.35
N LEU A 34 13.10 7.24 6.32
CA LEU A 34 12.53 6.16 7.11
C LEU A 34 11.90 5.11 6.18
N PRO A 35 11.97 3.82 6.54
CA PRO A 35 11.34 2.78 5.74
C PRO A 35 9.82 2.95 5.71
N LEU A 36 9.20 2.68 4.57
CA LEU A 36 7.76 2.60 4.43
C LEU A 36 7.30 1.21 4.85
N ILE A 37 6.69 1.11 6.04
CA ILE A 37 6.17 -0.16 6.58
C ILE A 37 4.65 -0.23 6.38
N LEU A 38 4.17 -1.25 5.68
CA LEU A 38 2.75 -1.43 5.34
C LEU A 38 2.20 -2.76 5.87
N ASP A 39 1.05 -2.70 6.54
CA ASP A 39 0.32 -3.89 6.98
C ASP A 39 -0.84 -4.17 6.00
N ASN A 40 -0.79 -5.34 5.37
CA ASN A 40 -1.77 -5.86 4.41
C ASN A 40 -2.25 -4.83 3.35
N PRO A 41 -1.33 -4.20 2.59
CA PRO A 41 -1.69 -3.12 1.66
C PRO A 41 -2.57 -3.58 0.47
N PHE A 42 -2.63 -4.88 0.20
CA PHE A 42 -3.37 -5.46 -0.92
C PHE A 42 -4.81 -5.86 -0.59
N VAL A 43 -5.28 -5.58 0.63
CA VAL A 43 -6.63 -5.96 1.06
C VAL A 43 -7.70 -5.29 0.19
N ASN A 44 -8.69 -6.09 -0.24
CA ASN A 44 -9.77 -5.69 -1.14
C ASN A 44 -9.32 -5.29 -2.56
N LEU A 45 -8.09 -5.60 -2.97
CA LEU A 45 -7.62 -5.38 -4.34
C LEU A 45 -7.85 -6.60 -5.23
N ASP A 46 -8.28 -6.35 -6.47
CA ASP A 46 -8.29 -7.35 -7.53
C ASP A 46 -6.87 -7.52 -8.13
N ASP A 47 -6.69 -8.55 -8.97
CA ASP A 47 -5.37 -8.90 -9.52
C ASP A 47 -4.75 -7.76 -10.35
N ARG A 48 -5.58 -6.99 -11.07
CA ARG A 48 -5.12 -5.84 -11.85
C ARG A 48 -4.61 -4.74 -10.93
N MET A 49 -5.35 -4.43 -9.88
CA MET A 49 -4.98 -3.43 -8.88
C MET A 49 -3.75 -3.84 -8.08
N ILE A 50 -3.58 -5.13 -7.79
CA ILE A 50 -2.36 -5.66 -7.17
C ILE A 50 -1.15 -5.40 -8.04
N GLY A 51 -1.22 -5.70 -9.34
CA GLY A 51 -0.12 -5.41 -10.27
C GLY A 51 0.27 -3.92 -10.25
N ILE A 52 -0.71 -3.03 -10.36
CA ILE A 52 -0.48 -1.57 -10.31
C ILE A 52 0.13 -1.15 -8.96
N MET A 53 -0.37 -1.70 -7.84
CA MET A 53 0.16 -1.40 -6.51
C MET A 53 1.60 -1.89 -6.36
N MET A 54 1.92 -3.07 -6.89
CA MET A 54 3.29 -3.61 -6.87
C MET A 54 4.26 -2.75 -7.67
N ASP A 55 3.88 -2.35 -8.89
CA ASP A 55 4.68 -1.44 -9.72
C ASP A 55 4.92 -0.11 -9.00
N PHE A 56 3.89 0.42 -8.34
CA PHE A 56 3.99 1.66 -7.56
C PHE A 56 4.91 1.52 -6.33
N LEU A 57 4.76 0.45 -5.55
CA LEU A 57 5.65 0.17 -4.42
C LEU A 57 7.09 -0.07 -4.88
N LYS A 58 7.27 -0.66 -6.07
CA LYS A 58 8.58 -0.85 -6.68
C LYS A 58 9.24 0.48 -7.04
N GLU A 59 8.51 1.42 -7.65
CA GLU A 59 9.01 2.77 -7.93
C GLU A 59 9.43 3.49 -6.64
N ILE A 60 8.60 3.42 -5.58
CA ILE A 60 8.95 3.99 -4.28
C ILE A 60 10.21 3.33 -3.71
N SER A 61 10.36 2.01 -3.91
CA SER A 61 11.50 1.25 -3.41
C SER A 61 12.86 1.71 -3.96
N GLU A 62 12.87 2.40 -5.11
CA GLU A 62 14.07 2.99 -5.68
C GLU A 62 14.63 4.14 -4.83
N ARG A 63 13.78 4.77 -4.02
CA ARG A 63 14.13 5.96 -3.22
C ARG A 63 14.17 5.69 -1.72
N ARG A 64 13.49 4.64 -1.25
CA ARG A 64 13.43 4.27 0.17
C ARG A 64 13.14 2.78 0.34
N GLN A 65 13.53 2.21 1.47
CA GLN A 65 13.16 0.83 1.79
C GLN A 65 11.64 0.71 1.96
N VAL A 66 11.02 -0.26 1.28
CA VAL A 66 9.60 -0.62 1.43
C VAL A 66 9.53 -2.00 2.05
N ILE A 67 8.81 -2.13 3.16
CA ILE A 67 8.55 -3.39 3.85
C ILE A 67 7.04 -3.53 3.96
N PHE A 68 6.49 -4.62 3.46
CA PHE A 68 5.07 -4.92 3.67
C PHE A 68 4.88 -6.31 4.25
N LEU A 69 3.88 -6.43 5.10
CA LEU A 69 3.39 -7.71 5.59
C LEU A 69 2.11 -8.03 4.84
N THR A 70 2.01 -9.22 4.29
CA THR A 70 0.78 -9.64 3.61
C THR A 70 0.52 -11.12 3.77
N SER A 71 -0.75 -11.48 3.91
CA SER A 71 -1.22 -12.86 3.76
C SER A 71 -1.70 -13.17 2.33
N ASP A 72 -1.57 -12.23 1.39
CA ASP A 72 -2.03 -12.41 0.01
C ASP A 72 -1.05 -13.29 -0.78
N THR A 73 -1.42 -14.54 -0.97
CA THR A 73 -0.60 -15.53 -1.68
C THR A 73 -0.31 -15.16 -3.13
N ARG A 74 -1.13 -14.30 -3.75
CA ARG A 74 -0.91 -13.83 -5.12
C ARG A 74 0.36 -12.97 -5.25
N VAL A 75 0.74 -12.29 -4.17
CA VAL A 75 1.95 -11.45 -4.09
C VAL A 75 3.16 -12.29 -3.72
N ILE A 76 3.01 -13.20 -2.74
CA ILE A 76 4.10 -14.01 -2.19
C ILE A 76 4.79 -14.86 -3.27
N GLN A 77 4.04 -15.37 -4.25
CA GLN A 77 4.59 -16.24 -5.30
C GLN A 77 5.59 -15.55 -6.24
N ASN A 78 5.55 -14.22 -6.33
CA ASN A 78 6.31 -13.46 -7.32
C ASN A 78 7.45 -12.62 -6.72
N GLU A 79 7.66 -12.68 -5.41
CA GLU A 79 8.59 -11.79 -4.70
C GLU A 79 9.60 -12.55 -3.84
N THR A 80 10.70 -11.88 -3.51
CA THR A 80 11.60 -12.39 -2.46
C THR A 80 10.94 -12.10 -1.11
N TYR A 81 10.54 -13.16 -0.39
CA TYR A 81 9.90 -13.03 0.92
C TYR A 81 10.70 -13.73 2.02
N PHE A 82 10.51 -13.26 3.25
CA PHE A 82 11.00 -13.90 4.46
C PHE A 82 9.83 -14.53 5.19
N GLU A 83 9.89 -15.83 5.47
CA GLU A 83 8.96 -16.50 6.38
C GLU A 83 9.49 -16.41 7.81
N LEU A 84 8.65 -15.90 8.72
CA LEU A 84 8.92 -15.97 10.15
C LEU A 84 8.52 -17.38 10.63
N SER A 85 9.51 -18.13 11.10
CA SER A 85 9.38 -19.51 11.61
C SER A 85 9.06 -19.55 13.10
#